data_AF-A0A5B0PKH2-F1
#
_entry.id   AF-A0A5B0PKH2-F1
#
_cell.length_a   1.000
_cell.length_b   1.000
_cell.length_c   1.000
_cell.angle_alpha   90.00
_cell.angle_beta   90.00
_cell.angle_gamma   90.00
#
_symmetry.space_group_name_H-M   'P 1'
#
loop_
_entity.id
_entity.type
_entity.pdbx_description
1 polymer ?
#
loop_
_entity_poly.entity_id
_entity_poly.type
_entity_poly.pdbx_seq_one_letter_code
_entity_poly.pdbx_strand_id
1 'polypeptide(L)'
;MMEELDAMQSDPVPTLEDRLANMDFSEKMLDLCFILDTTGSMGSYITAATQNIELICDEIINSERLASPECLRIGLIAYRDHPPQDMSYVTLKFAFTSNPKAVKENLKTLWASGGGDGPEAVTAAMHEALTLDWRPQASKMAVLITDAPPHGIGEYGDGFSRGDPSGHDPLQLARKMAQTGISLFVVACEPAFSGYSYSNDFFRAIASITSATMLPLTTANLLPHVIVGSAFEQMDMERLIREVGHAVAERVAVGQESVDDIAKELHEKLLLRNESTKQLIVEDIYRDSPEARHNVEVWSNAFDIQAAKPNLKRIIGSRFTDKYLQSRYSAASTTASSSAARIYPLPLPSRKKVGTGSTRRRTSTSSPSRQVISDFKVFSTNTPKTFSDHSRSSTSPPSKPFHSSPLKDRNSSSWAGGGLSSDSEADDEDDHHHHLDQLNLQANKPADDLRSSKQQNPSHPPTSNQSSNPPPQAVDVKQDPISFAQARRITTSAAWRIIRT
;
A
#
# COMPACT_ATOMS: atom_id res chain seq x y z
N MET A 1 26.09 -27.78 49.81
CA MET A 1 25.88 -26.30 49.75
C MET A 1 27.15 -25.49 49.44
N MET A 2 28.25 -26.08 48.95
CA MET A 2 29.41 -25.30 48.48
C MET A 2 30.07 -25.90 47.22
N GLU A 3 29.32 -26.73 46.49
CA GLU A 3 29.71 -27.35 45.21
C GLU A 3 28.62 -27.15 44.11
N GLU A 4 27.48 -26.51 44.46
CA GLU A 4 26.35 -26.23 43.54
C GLU A 4 26.35 -24.78 43.02
N LEU A 5 27.35 -23.96 43.36
CA LEU A 5 27.44 -22.55 42.95
C LEU A 5 28.43 -22.29 41.81
N ASP A 6 29.41 -23.18 41.58
CA ASP A 6 30.36 -23.08 40.46
C ASP A 6 29.79 -23.63 39.13
N ALA A 7 28.61 -24.27 39.17
CA ALA A 7 27.96 -24.84 37.98
C ALA A 7 27.22 -23.80 37.12
N MET A 8 27.18 -22.53 37.52
CA MET A 8 26.66 -21.43 36.69
C MET A 8 27.77 -20.82 35.81
N GLN A 9 28.40 -21.66 34.98
CA GLN A 9 29.10 -21.15 33.81
C GLN A 9 28.05 -20.51 32.90
N SER A 10 28.09 -19.18 32.78
CA SER A 10 27.31 -18.46 31.78
C SER A 10 27.72 -18.95 30.40
N ASP A 11 26.78 -19.46 29.61
CA ASP A 11 27.01 -19.75 28.20
C ASP A 11 27.66 -18.52 27.54
N PRO A 12 28.79 -18.68 26.84
CA PRO A 12 29.45 -17.54 26.21
C PRO A 12 28.49 -16.91 25.21
N VAL A 13 28.14 -15.64 25.43
CA VAL A 13 27.25 -14.89 24.53
C VAL A 13 27.92 -14.90 23.15
N PRO A 14 27.31 -15.56 22.14
CA PRO A 14 27.97 -15.77 20.87
C PRO A 14 28.25 -14.41 20.22
N THR A 15 29.50 -14.19 19.83
CA THR A 15 29.96 -12.91 19.28
C THR A 15 29.21 -12.59 17.99
N LEU A 16 29.29 -11.34 17.52
CA LEU A 16 28.72 -11.02 16.20
C LEU A 16 29.34 -11.90 15.10
N GLU A 17 30.61 -12.27 15.24
CA GLU A 17 31.31 -13.19 14.34
C GLU A 17 30.75 -14.62 14.43
N ASP A 18 30.57 -15.20 15.63
CA ASP A 18 29.95 -16.53 15.81
C ASP A 18 28.51 -16.59 15.28
N ARG A 19 27.77 -15.50 15.49
CA ARG A 19 26.38 -15.37 15.05
C ARG A 19 26.29 -15.26 13.53
N LEU A 20 27.24 -14.59 12.88
CA LEU A 20 27.34 -14.49 11.42
C LEU A 20 27.90 -15.79 10.80
N ALA A 21 28.89 -16.42 11.40
CA ALA A 21 29.50 -17.67 10.92
C ALA A 21 28.52 -18.86 10.92
N ASN A 22 27.54 -18.85 11.84
CA ASN A 22 26.44 -19.82 11.86
C ASN A 22 25.19 -19.38 11.06
N MET A 23 25.25 -18.29 10.30
CA MET A 23 24.20 -17.97 9.33
C MET A 23 24.50 -18.67 8.01
N ASP A 24 23.62 -19.59 7.60
CA ASP A 24 23.64 -20.06 6.22
C ASP A 24 23.11 -18.95 5.29
N PHE A 25 24.05 -18.17 4.75
CA PHE A 25 23.76 -17.10 3.80
C PHE A 25 23.31 -17.61 2.40
N SER A 26 23.24 -18.92 2.18
CA SER A 26 22.75 -19.55 0.95
C SER A 26 21.30 -19.16 0.62
N GLU A 27 20.41 -19.17 1.62
CA GLU A 27 18.98 -19.00 1.37
C GLU A 27 18.58 -17.54 1.20
N LYS A 28 18.46 -17.13 -0.06
CA LYS A 28 17.85 -15.86 -0.45
C LYS A 28 16.36 -15.85 -0.04
N MET A 29 16.06 -15.28 1.12
CA MET A 29 14.72 -15.18 1.70
C MET A 29 14.16 -13.74 1.66
N LEU A 30 12.84 -13.63 1.48
CA LEU A 30 12.10 -12.38 1.64
C LEU A 30 10.91 -12.59 2.59
N ASP A 31 10.84 -11.76 3.62
CA ASP A 31 9.61 -11.52 4.39
C ASP A 31 9.04 -10.16 3.92
N LEU A 32 7.80 -10.16 3.46
CA LEU A 32 7.10 -8.98 2.93
C LEU A 32 5.82 -8.72 3.73
N CYS A 33 5.78 -7.63 4.49
CA CYS A 33 4.58 -7.20 5.22
C CYS A 33 3.88 -6.07 4.46
N PHE A 34 2.60 -6.27 4.12
CA PHE A 34 1.73 -5.17 3.72
C PHE A 34 1.13 -4.52 4.95
N ILE A 35 1.30 -3.21 5.09
CA ILE A 35 0.61 -2.38 6.08
C ILE A 35 -0.39 -1.54 5.29
N LEU A 36 -1.66 -1.93 5.33
CA LEU A 36 -2.72 -1.43 4.47
C LEU A 36 -3.70 -0.58 5.27
N ASP A 37 -3.76 0.69 4.92
CA ASP A 37 -4.85 1.60 5.24
C ASP A 37 -6.18 1.04 4.69
N THR A 38 -7.21 1.05 5.55
CA THR A 38 -8.55 0.56 5.21
C THR A 38 -9.68 1.52 5.56
N THR A 39 -9.39 2.82 5.64
CA THR A 39 -10.42 3.85 5.84
C THR A 39 -11.25 4.09 4.56
N GLY A 40 -12.22 5.01 4.62
CA GLY A 40 -13.21 5.20 3.55
C GLY A 40 -12.65 5.59 2.16
N SER A 41 -11.45 6.18 2.10
CA SER A 41 -10.79 6.58 0.84
C SER A 41 -10.22 5.39 0.06
N MET A 42 -9.69 4.38 0.77
CA MET A 42 -8.78 3.38 0.20
C MET A 42 -9.41 2.26 -0.63
N GLY A 43 -10.72 2.30 -0.88
CA GLY A 43 -11.45 1.18 -1.51
C GLY A 43 -10.91 0.71 -2.87
N SER A 44 -10.37 1.63 -3.68
CA SER A 44 -9.71 1.31 -4.95
C SER A 44 -8.37 0.59 -4.77
N TYR A 45 -7.60 0.97 -3.76
CA TYR A 45 -6.28 0.38 -3.44
C TYR A 45 -6.43 -0.99 -2.78
N ILE A 46 -7.38 -1.17 -1.85
CA ILE A 46 -7.74 -2.49 -1.29
C ILE A 46 -8.19 -3.43 -2.42
N THR A 47 -9.02 -2.94 -3.35
CA THR A 47 -9.46 -3.72 -4.52
C THR A 47 -8.29 -4.13 -5.40
N ALA A 48 -7.37 -3.21 -5.72
CA ALA A 48 -6.20 -3.50 -6.55
C ALA A 48 -5.23 -4.49 -5.87
N ALA A 49 -4.98 -4.35 -4.57
CA ALA A 49 -4.19 -5.30 -3.78
C ALA A 49 -4.85 -6.70 -3.81
N THR A 50 -6.14 -6.80 -3.50
CA THR A 50 -6.90 -8.06 -3.49
C THR A 50 -6.89 -8.75 -4.86
N GLN A 51 -6.97 -8.00 -5.96
CA GLN A 51 -6.93 -8.57 -7.30
C GLN A 51 -5.54 -9.09 -7.67
N ASN A 52 -4.49 -8.31 -7.40
CA ASN A 52 -3.14 -8.54 -7.92
C ASN A 52 -2.17 -9.26 -6.96
N ILE A 53 -2.54 -9.54 -5.71
CA ILE A 53 -1.65 -10.17 -4.73
C ILE A 53 -1.01 -11.48 -5.24
N GLU A 54 -1.76 -12.35 -5.90
CA GLU A 54 -1.21 -13.58 -6.49
C GLU A 54 -0.16 -13.28 -7.58
N LEU A 55 -0.42 -12.30 -8.46
CA LEU A 55 0.53 -11.87 -9.49
C LEU A 55 1.81 -11.26 -8.89
N ILE A 56 1.68 -10.48 -7.81
CA ILE A 56 2.83 -9.92 -7.08
C ILE A 56 3.69 -11.05 -6.49
N CYS A 57 3.06 -12.08 -5.92
CA CYS A 57 3.76 -13.26 -5.42
C CYS A 57 4.46 -14.01 -6.56
N ASP A 58 3.75 -14.26 -7.66
CA ASP A 58 4.26 -15.01 -8.80
C ASP A 58 5.43 -14.27 -9.47
N GLU A 59 5.37 -12.94 -9.65
CA GLU A 59 6.50 -12.16 -10.19
C GLU A 59 7.73 -12.18 -9.26
N ILE A 60 7.53 -12.18 -7.94
CA ILE A 60 8.64 -12.29 -6.96
C ILE A 60 9.22 -13.71 -6.94
N ILE A 61 8.39 -14.75 -6.93
CA ILE A 61 8.81 -16.16 -6.91
C ILE A 61 9.57 -16.54 -8.19
N ASN A 62 9.06 -16.16 -9.36
CA ASN A 62 9.66 -16.51 -10.65
C ASN A 62 10.88 -15.63 -11.04
N SER A 63 11.43 -14.84 -10.11
CA SER A 63 12.50 -13.87 -10.38
C SER A 63 13.93 -14.39 -10.25
N GLU A 64 14.13 -15.66 -9.88
CA GLU A 64 15.42 -16.30 -9.54
C GLU A 64 16.18 -15.64 -8.35
N ARG A 65 15.55 -14.67 -7.69
CA ARG A 65 16.10 -13.93 -6.54
C ARG A 65 15.79 -14.59 -5.21
N LEU A 66 14.88 -15.55 -5.15
CA LEU A 66 14.64 -16.42 -4.00
C LEU A 66 15.35 -17.77 -4.21
N ALA A 67 15.68 -18.47 -3.12
CA ALA A 67 16.21 -19.84 -3.23
C ALA A 67 15.12 -20.86 -3.60
N SER A 68 13.88 -20.63 -3.16
CA SER A 68 12.70 -21.44 -3.47
C SER A 68 11.40 -20.62 -3.29
N PRO A 69 10.22 -21.10 -3.75
CA PRO A 69 8.96 -20.38 -3.57
C PRO A 69 8.61 -20.08 -2.10
N GLU A 70 8.84 -21.03 -1.20
CA GLU A 70 8.62 -20.89 0.25
C GLU A 70 9.64 -20.00 0.97
N CYS A 71 10.71 -19.57 0.28
CA CYS A 71 11.55 -18.48 0.76
C CYS A 71 10.82 -17.12 0.76
N LEU A 72 9.68 -16.98 0.07
CA LEU A 72 8.75 -15.86 0.26
C LEU A 72 7.77 -16.17 1.40
N ARG A 73 7.67 -15.26 2.38
CA ARG A 73 6.51 -15.19 3.27
C ARG A 73 5.90 -13.79 3.20
N ILE A 74 4.57 -13.73 3.24
CA ILE A 74 3.81 -12.48 3.24
C ILE A 74 2.97 -12.38 4.52
N GLY A 75 3.08 -11.24 5.18
CA GLY A 75 2.23 -10.82 6.29
C GLY A 75 1.33 -9.66 5.86
N LEU A 76 0.23 -9.47 6.57
CA LEU A 76 -0.71 -8.37 6.31
C LEU A 76 -1.13 -7.74 7.63
N ILE A 77 -1.11 -6.43 7.69
CA ILE A 77 -1.71 -5.62 8.75
C ILE A 77 -2.69 -4.68 8.07
N ALA A 78 -3.95 -4.73 8.47
CA ALA A 78 -4.92 -3.70 8.13
C ALA A 78 -5.01 -2.71 9.29
N TYR A 79 -5.22 -1.42 9.02
CA TYR A 79 -5.48 -0.45 10.06
C TYR A 79 -6.50 0.61 9.62
N ARG A 80 -6.99 1.37 10.60
CA ARG A 80 -7.93 2.49 10.43
C ARG A 80 -7.60 3.62 11.40
N ASP A 81 -8.53 3.98 12.27
CA ASP A 81 -8.49 5.15 13.16
C ASP A 81 -8.80 4.71 14.60
N HIS A 82 -8.56 5.57 15.57
CA HIS A 82 -8.82 5.30 16.99
C HIS A 82 -10.22 5.79 17.41
N PRO A 83 -10.85 5.14 18.42
CA PRO A 83 -12.04 5.68 19.07
C PRO A 83 -11.77 7.10 19.61
N PRO A 84 -12.61 8.11 19.29
CA PRO A 84 -13.99 7.99 18.83
C PRO A 84 -14.23 8.07 17.31
N GLN A 85 -13.19 8.19 16.47
CA GLN A 85 -13.35 8.38 15.02
C GLN A 85 -13.80 7.09 14.31
N ASP A 86 -13.18 5.96 14.64
CA ASP A 86 -13.67 4.62 14.31
C ASP A 86 -13.86 3.79 15.59
N MET A 87 -14.92 2.97 15.60
CA MET A 87 -15.33 2.09 16.70
C MET A 87 -15.22 0.60 16.35
N SER A 88 -14.73 0.27 15.15
CA SER A 88 -14.68 -1.11 14.61
C SER A 88 -13.37 -1.84 14.94
N TYR A 89 -12.23 -1.31 14.49
CA TYR A 89 -10.89 -1.75 14.90
C TYR A 89 -9.85 -0.67 14.60
N VAL A 90 -8.79 -0.63 15.41
CA VAL A 90 -7.59 0.19 15.14
C VAL A 90 -6.65 -0.56 14.18
N THR A 91 -6.40 -1.84 14.45
CA THR A 91 -5.52 -2.72 13.66
C THR A 91 -6.05 -4.16 13.59
N LEU A 92 -5.91 -4.83 12.45
CA LEU A 92 -6.03 -6.28 12.29
C LEU A 92 -4.71 -6.87 11.78
N LYS A 93 -4.22 -7.92 12.44
CA LYS A 93 -2.91 -8.51 12.17
C LYS A 93 -3.02 -9.95 11.68
N PHE A 94 -2.47 -10.21 10.51
CA PHE A 94 -2.40 -11.53 9.87
C PHE A 94 -0.94 -11.97 9.79
N ALA A 95 -0.63 -13.13 10.38
CA ALA A 95 0.73 -13.66 10.47
C ALA A 95 1.35 -14.01 9.09
N PHE A 96 2.68 -14.11 9.05
CA PHE A 96 3.43 -14.50 7.85
C PHE A 96 3.01 -15.86 7.31
N THR A 97 2.72 -15.94 6.00
CA THR A 97 2.40 -17.17 5.28
C THR A 97 3.09 -17.22 3.92
N SER A 98 3.54 -18.41 3.50
CA SER A 98 4.06 -18.68 2.16
C SER A 98 2.97 -19.04 1.13
N ASN A 99 1.69 -18.88 1.48
CA ASN A 99 0.55 -19.18 0.61
C ASN A 99 -0.13 -17.87 0.12
N PRO A 100 0.09 -17.44 -1.13
CA PRO A 100 -0.53 -16.24 -1.72
C PRO A 100 -2.06 -16.21 -1.62
N LYS A 101 -2.71 -17.38 -1.68
CA LYS A 101 -4.16 -17.50 -1.62
C LYS A 101 -4.69 -17.23 -0.21
N ALA A 102 -3.96 -17.61 0.83
CA ALA A 102 -4.32 -17.25 2.20
C ALA A 102 -4.26 -15.72 2.42
N VAL A 103 -3.23 -15.05 1.87
CA VAL A 103 -3.17 -13.57 1.87
C VAL A 103 -4.35 -12.96 1.11
N LYS A 104 -4.74 -13.55 -0.03
CA LYS A 104 -5.89 -13.09 -0.82
C LYS A 104 -7.23 -13.27 -0.12
N GLU A 105 -7.45 -14.39 0.59
CA GLU A 105 -8.66 -14.55 1.40
C GLU A 105 -8.68 -13.57 2.58
N ASN A 106 -7.53 -13.31 3.23
CA ASN A 106 -7.44 -12.25 4.25
C ASN A 106 -7.79 -10.87 3.68
N LEU A 107 -7.22 -10.49 2.53
CA LEU A 107 -7.53 -9.22 1.84
C LEU A 107 -9.01 -9.08 1.49
N LYS A 108 -9.71 -10.17 1.10
CA LYS A 108 -11.16 -10.15 0.85
C LYS A 108 -12.02 -9.87 2.10
N THR A 109 -11.47 -10.02 3.32
CA THR A 109 -12.19 -9.64 4.55
C THR A 109 -12.15 -8.12 4.80
N LEU A 110 -11.25 -7.41 4.12
CA LEU A 110 -11.04 -5.97 4.29
C LEU A 110 -11.92 -5.17 3.34
N TRP A 111 -12.40 -4.03 3.83
CA TRP A 111 -13.20 -3.08 3.07
C TRP A 111 -12.98 -1.67 3.62
N ALA A 112 -13.08 -0.68 2.73
CA ALA A 112 -12.85 0.73 3.05
C ALA A 112 -13.99 1.32 3.87
N SER A 113 -13.72 1.74 5.11
CA SER A 113 -14.67 2.45 5.98
C SER A 113 -13.99 3.03 7.21
N GLY A 114 -14.60 4.04 7.84
CA GLY A 114 -14.02 4.72 9.00
C GLY A 114 -13.00 5.79 8.60
N GLY A 115 -12.19 6.19 9.57
CA GLY A 115 -11.54 7.50 9.58
C GLY A 115 -12.50 8.61 10.03
N GLY A 116 -11.99 9.73 10.52
CA GLY A 116 -12.84 10.88 10.90
C GLY A 116 -12.22 12.25 10.76
N ASP A 117 -11.01 12.45 11.31
CA ASP A 117 -10.37 13.78 11.38
C ASP A 117 -9.25 14.03 10.35
N GLY A 118 -8.83 13.00 9.63
CA GLY A 118 -7.95 13.06 8.46
C GLY A 118 -6.70 12.20 8.61
N PRO A 119 -5.87 12.40 9.65
CA PRO A 119 -4.82 11.47 10.05
C PRO A 119 -5.39 10.15 10.59
N GLU A 120 -4.54 9.14 10.76
CA GLU A 120 -4.94 7.76 11.07
C GLU A 120 -3.99 7.01 12.02
N ALA A 121 -4.36 5.77 12.40
CA ALA A 121 -3.64 4.88 13.31
C ALA A 121 -2.38 4.22 12.71
N VAL A 122 -1.69 4.90 11.78
CA VAL A 122 -0.47 4.43 11.10
C VAL A 122 0.60 3.98 12.11
N THR A 123 0.72 4.69 13.24
CA THR A 123 1.67 4.40 14.32
C THR A 123 1.39 3.04 14.99
N ALA A 124 0.11 2.72 15.26
CA ALA A 124 -0.29 1.43 15.80
C ALA A 124 0.00 0.30 14.79
N ALA A 125 -0.22 0.56 13.50
CA ALA A 125 0.09 -0.38 12.43
C ALA A 125 1.61 -0.64 12.30
N MET A 126 2.45 0.39 12.47
CA MET A 126 3.91 0.26 12.56
C MET A 126 4.36 -0.53 13.80
N HIS A 127 3.66 -0.38 14.94
CA HIS A 127 3.92 -1.18 16.14
C HIS A 127 3.61 -2.67 15.89
N GLU A 128 2.46 -2.97 15.28
CA GLU A 128 2.08 -4.35 14.96
C GLU A 128 3.01 -4.99 13.92
N ALA A 129 3.59 -4.20 13.02
CA ALA A 129 4.59 -4.65 12.06
C ALA A 129 5.91 -5.03 12.75
N LEU A 130 6.33 -4.26 13.77
CA LEU A 130 7.50 -4.58 14.59
C LEU A 130 7.35 -5.86 15.42
N THR A 131 6.12 -6.26 15.75
CA THR A 131 5.81 -7.44 16.56
C THR A 131 5.36 -8.65 15.72
N LEU A 132 5.68 -8.68 14.43
CA LEU A 132 5.57 -9.88 13.58
C LEU A 132 6.80 -10.81 13.75
N ASP A 133 6.62 -12.10 13.46
CA ASP A 133 7.69 -13.09 13.42
C ASP A 133 8.58 -12.90 12.17
N TRP A 134 9.52 -11.95 12.20
CA TRP A 134 10.46 -11.77 11.09
C TRP A 134 11.63 -12.77 11.16
N ARG A 135 11.86 -13.55 10.08
CA ARG A 135 13.01 -14.47 10.00
C ARG A 135 14.32 -13.68 10.11
N PRO A 136 15.26 -14.05 11.00
CA PRO A 136 16.55 -13.38 11.10
C PRO A 136 17.28 -13.29 9.74
N GLN A 137 17.27 -14.38 8.97
CA GLN A 137 17.94 -14.50 7.66
C GLN A 137 17.23 -13.80 6.50
N ALA A 138 15.94 -13.47 6.63
CA ALA A 138 15.21 -12.86 5.53
C ALA A 138 15.62 -11.40 5.31
N SER A 139 15.59 -10.96 4.05
CA SER A 139 15.37 -9.54 3.77
C SER A 139 13.99 -9.18 4.31
N LYS A 140 13.89 -8.07 5.04
CA LYS A 140 12.68 -7.67 5.78
C LYS A 140 12.14 -6.40 5.15
N MET A 141 10.98 -6.52 4.52
CA MET A 141 10.35 -5.44 3.79
C MET A 141 8.95 -5.18 4.33
N ALA A 142 8.69 -3.97 4.81
CA ALA A 142 7.35 -3.49 5.08
C ALA A 142 6.95 -2.50 3.97
N VAL A 143 5.70 -2.59 3.52
CA VAL A 143 5.11 -1.70 2.51
C VAL A 143 3.85 -1.08 3.11
N LEU A 144 3.97 0.17 3.55
CA LEU A 144 2.83 0.97 3.96
C LEU A 144 2.13 1.53 2.72
N ILE A 145 0.81 1.36 2.63
CA ILE A 145 -0.03 1.86 1.54
C ILE A 145 -1.14 2.69 2.19
N THR A 146 -1.17 4.00 1.95
CA THR A 146 -2.09 4.94 2.62
C THR A 146 -2.26 6.25 1.85
N ASP A 147 -3.41 6.93 2.01
CA ASP A 147 -3.57 8.33 1.62
C ASP A 147 -3.61 9.35 2.78
N ALA A 148 -3.32 8.89 4.01
CA ALA A 148 -3.32 9.69 5.24
C ALA A 148 -1.99 9.64 6.04
N PRO A 149 -1.68 10.68 6.85
CA PRO A 149 -0.57 10.65 7.82
C PRO A 149 -0.96 10.03 9.17
N PRO A 150 0.00 9.66 10.04
CA PRO A 150 -0.30 9.40 11.45
C PRO A 150 -0.77 10.66 12.18
N HIS A 151 -1.60 10.43 13.20
CA HIS A 151 -1.91 11.43 14.21
C HIS A 151 -0.66 12.05 14.87
N GLY A 152 -0.82 13.26 15.39
CA GLY A 152 0.19 13.96 16.17
C GLY A 152 1.19 14.77 15.35
N ILE A 153 1.36 14.53 14.04
CA ILE A 153 2.39 15.23 13.24
C ILE A 153 2.09 16.72 13.01
N GLY A 154 0.88 17.18 13.34
CA GLY A 154 0.50 18.60 13.28
C GLY A 154 -0.37 18.99 12.09
N GLU A 155 -1.08 18.04 11.50
CA GLU A 155 -2.13 18.35 10.53
C GLU A 155 -3.29 19.14 11.14
N TYR A 156 -4.05 19.82 10.28
CA TYR A 156 -5.27 20.51 10.67
C TYR A 156 -6.43 19.52 10.72
N GLY A 157 -7.15 19.47 11.85
CA GLY A 157 -8.29 18.56 12.08
C GLY A 157 -8.00 17.52 13.16
N ASP A 158 -6.76 17.00 13.17
CA ASP A 158 -6.20 15.96 14.05
C ASP A 158 -6.71 15.98 15.52
N GLY A 159 -7.68 15.11 15.82
CA GLY A 159 -8.26 14.93 17.15
C GLY A 159 -7.27 14.31 18.14
N PHE A 160 -6.27 13.59 17.64
CA PHE A 160 -5.19 12.97 18.42
C PHE A 160 -3.87 13.75 18.24
N SER A 161 -3.95 15.08 18.28
CA SER A 161 -2.84 16.04 18.15
C SER A 161 -1.57 15.82 19.03
N ARG A 162 -1.59 14.88 19.96
CA ARG A 162 -0.44 14.42 20.78
C ARG A 162 0.28 13.18 20.24
N GLY A 163 -0.24 12.53 19.21
CA GLY A 163 0.23 11.23 18.71
C GLY A 163 -0.73 10.09 19.07
N ASP A 164 -0.27 8.87 18.81
CA ASP A 164 -1.00 7.63 19.02
C ASP A 164 -1.48 7.47 20.49
N PRO A 165 -2.80 7.28 20.74
CA PRO A 165 -3.35 7.00 22.07
C PRO A 165 -2.72 5.82 22.83
N SER A 166 -2.08 4.88 22.14
CA SER A 166 -1.33 3.77 22.76
C SER A 166 0.04 4.20 23.33
N GLY A 167 0.47 5.44 23.13
CA GLY A 167 1.71 6.00 23.66
C GLY A 167 2.96 5.72 22.81
N HIS A 168 2.79 5.17 21.61
CA HIS A 168 3.89 4.94 20.68
C HIS A 168 4.23 6.19 19.86
N ASP A 169 5.52 6.36 19.54
CA ASP A 169 6.01 7.41 18.65
C ASP A 169 6.52 6.81 17.32
N PRO A 170 6.04 7.28 16.15
CA PRO A 170 6.37 6.66 14.86
C PRO A 170 7.83 6.87 14.43
N LEU A 171 8.53 7.91 14.89
CA LEU A 171 9.97 8.09 14.62
C LEU A 171 10.79 7.08 15.43
N GLN A 172 10.42 6.85 16.70
CA GLN A 172 11.02 5.80 17.52
C GLN A 172 10.72 4.40 16.97
N LEU A 173 9.51 4.14 16.47
CA LEU A 173 9.19 2.88 15.77
C LEU A 173 10.03 2.73 14.49
N ALA A 174 10.15 3.78 13.67
CA ALA A 174 10.99 3.75 12.47
C ALA A 174 12.47 3.42 12.78
N ARG A 175 13.02 3.98 13.87
CA ARG A 175 14.38 3.66 14.33
C ARG A 175 14.50 2.22 14.84
N LYS A 176 13.51 1.71 15.57
CA LYS A 176 13.43 0.29 15.96
C LYS A 176 13.37 -0.63 14.74
N MET A 177 12.61 -0.26 13.70
CA MET A 177 12.52 -1.01 12.43
C MET A 177 13.89 -1.07 11.75
N ALA A 178 14.58 0.07 11.63
CA ALA A 178 15.93 0.14 11.07
C ALA A 178 16.94 -0.73 11.86
N GLN A 179 16.91 -0.68 13.20
CA GLN A 179 17.73 -1.52 14.09
C GLN A 179 17.42 -3.03 13.98
N THR A 180 16.21 -3.41 13.59
CA THR A 180 15.85 -4.81 13.28
C THR A 180 16.08 -5.19 11.81
N GLY A 181 16.56 -4.27 10.98
CA GLY A 181 16.78 -4.47 9.54
C GLY A 181 15.50 -4.50 8.70
N ILE A 182 14.37 -3.98 9.21
CA ILE A 182 13.10 -3.86 8.47
C ILE A 182 13.10 -2.51 7.72
N SER A 183 13.08 -2.57 6.39
CA SER A 183 12.93 -1.39 5.53
C SER A 183 11.45 -1.08 5.31
N LEU A 184 11.00 0.14 5.64
CA LEU A 184 9.61 0.58 5.49
C LEU A 184 9.44 1.45 4.24
N PHE A 185 9.05 0.82 3.14
CA PHE A 185 8.63 1.50 1.92
C PHE A 185 7.25 2.13 2.15
N VAL A 186 7.05 3.34 1.64
CA VAL A 186 5.76 4.04 1.75
C VAL A 186 5.22 4.30 0.35
N VAL A 187 4.06 3.75 0.04
CA VAL A 187 3.31 3.94 -1.20
C VAL A 187 2.26 5.01 -0.92
N ALA A 188 2.58 6.23 -1.35
CA ALA A 188 1.77 7.42 -1.12
C ALA A 188 0.62 7.47 -2.12
N CYS A 189 -0.61 7.22 -1.65
CA CYS A 189 -1.79 7.15 -2.51
C CYS A 189 -2.33 8.55 -2.85
N GLU A 190 -2.21 8.94 -4.12
CA GLU A 190 -2.48 10.31 -4.56
C GLU A 190 -3.85 10.40 -5.28
N PRO A 191 -4.59 11.51 -5.16
CA PRO A 191 -4.14 12.86 -4.82
C PRO A 191 -4.32 13.30 -3.36
N ALA A 192 -4.86 12.45 -2.48
CA ALA A 192 -5.27 12.85 -1.14
C ALA A 192 -4.08 12.98 -0.17
N PHE A 193 -3.07 12.12 -0.29
CA PHE A 193 -1.84 12.15 0.49
C PHE A 193 -1.11 13.52 0.46
N SER A 194 -1.13 14.21 -0.69
CA SER A 194 -0.59 15.58 -0.83
C SER A 194 -1.56 16.72 -0.51
N GLY A 195 -2.79 16.43 -0.07
CA GLY A 195 -3.66 17.40 0.58
C GLY A 195 -3.16 17.84 1.96
N TYR A 196 -2.37 16.98 2.61
CA TYR A 196 -1.82 17.17 3.94
C TYR A 196 -0.55 18.07 3.95
N SER A 197 -0.35 18.77 5.06
CA SER A 197 0.65 19.84 5.24
C SER A 197 2.07 19.31 5.46
N TYR A 198 2.21 18.15 6.09
CA TYR A 198 3.47 17.58 6.56
C TYR A 198 3.65 16.10 6.18
N SER A 199 2.56 15.36 5.92
CA SER A 199 2.54 13.92 5.54
C SER A 199 3.72 13.50 4.63
N ASN A 200 3.85 14.15 3.47
CA ASN A 200 4.91 13.93 2.48
C ASN A 200 6.34 13.98 3.07
N ASP A 201 6.63 14.97 3.92
CA ASP A 201 7.98 15.20 4.45
C ASP A 201 8.28 14.25 5.62
N PHE A 202 7.23 13.95 6.40
CA PHE A 202 7.25 12.98 7.48
C PHE A 202 7.52 11.55 6.96
N PHE A 203 6.78 11.10 5.95
CA PHE A 203 6.96 9.75 5.40
C PHE A 203 8.27 9.60 4.60
N ARG A 204 8.75 10.66 3.92
CA ARG A 204 10.11 10.71 3.36
C ARG A 204 11.17 10.49 4.44
N ALA A 205 11.03 11.11 5.62
CA ALA A 205 11.95 10.92 6.72
C ALA A 205 11.89 9.49 7.29
N ILE A 206 10.71 8.92 7.53
CA ILE A 206 10.57 7.53 8.02
C ILE A 206 11.11 6.50 7.03
N ALA A 207 10.84 6.67 5.73
CA ALA A 207 11.44 5.85 4.69
C ALA A 207 12.99 5.98 4.71
N SER A 208 13.52 7.20 4.81
CA SER A 208 14.98 7.41 4.88
C SER A 208 15.62 6.83 6.15
N ILE A 209 14.96 6.91 7.33
CA ILE A 209 15.42 6.30 8.58
C ILE A 209 15.55 4.78 8.39
N THR A 210 14.51 4.14 7.84
CA THR A 210 14.49 2.69 7.57
C THR A 210 15.28 2.28 6.31
N SER A 211 16.00 3.21 5.68
CA SER A 211 16.79 2.97 4.45
C SER A 211 15.96 2.44 3.26
N ALA A 212 14.68 2.81 3.23
CA ALA A 212 13.71 2.57 2.17
C ALA A 212 13.43 3.85 1.34
N THR A 213 12.37 3.82 0.55
CA THR A 213 11.93 4.94 -0.32
C THR A 213 10.43 5.20 -0.17
N MET A 214 10.01 6.46 -0.21
CA MET A 214 8.60 6.85 -0.39
C MET A 214 8.32 7.04 -1.89
N LEU A 215 7.25 6.43 -2.39
CA LEU A 215 6.93 6.32 -3.81
C LEU A 215 5.51 6.86 -4.07
N PRO A 216 5.34 7.89 -4.92
CA PRO A 216 4.01 8.38 -5.29
C PRO A 216 3.27 7.35 -6.14
N LEU A 217 2.03 7.04 -5.79
CA LEU A 217 1.14 6.17 -6.55
C LEU A 217 -0.09 6.97 -7.00
N THR A 218 -0.12 7.38 -8.27
CA THR A 218 -1.28 8.13 -8.79
C THR A 218 -2.48 7.25 -9.09
N THR A 219 -2.26 5.95 -9.30
CA THR A 219 -3.30 5.02 -9.79
C THR A 219 -3.10 3.65 -9.16
N ALA A 220 -4.14 3.09 -8.54
CA ALA A 220 -4.10 1.78 -7.89
C ALA A 220 -3.58 0.64 -8.80
N ASN A 221 -3.78 0.74 -10.13
CA ASN A 221 -3.28 -0.22 -11.12
C ASN A 221 -1.75 -0.33 -11.18
N LEU A 222 -1.00 0.67 -10.72
CA LEU A 222 0.47 0.67 -10.71
C LEU A 222 1.06 0.01 -9.46
N LEU A 223 0.22 -0.27 -8.45
CA LEU A 223 0.61 -0.87 -7.17
C LEU A 223 1.43 -2.17 -7.33
N PRO A 224 1.11 -3.11 -8.25
CA PRO A 224 1.88 -4.35 -8.39
C PRO A 224 3.33 -4.10 -8.82
N HIS A 225 3.52 -3.28 -9.87
CA HIS A 225 4.86 -2.95 -10.38
C HIS A 225 5.70 -2.19 -9.35
N VAL A 226 5.07 -1.30 -8.57
CA VAL A 226 5.70 -0.58 -7.47
C VAL A 226 6.17 -1.54 -6.37
N ILE A 227 5.35 -2.52 -5.96
CA ILE A 227 5.72 -3.51 -4.95
C ILE A 227 6.84 -4.43 -5.46
N VAL A 228 6.68 -5.02 -6.65
CA VAL A 228 7.64 -5.98 -7.21
C VAL A 228 9.00 -5.32 -7.49
N GLY A 229 9.01 -4.12 -8.06
CA GLY A 229 10.25 -3.35 -8.27
C GLY A 229 10.95 -3.01 -6.95
N SER A 230 10.20 -2.55 -5.95
CA SER A 230 10.73 -2.26 -4.61
C SER A 230 11.27 -3.51 -3.91
N ALA A 231 10.61 -4.67 -4.08
CA ALA A 231 11.07 -5.95 -3.53
C ALA A 231 12.38 -6.41 -4.17
N PHE A 232 12.51 -6.30 -5.51
CA PHE A 232 13.79 -6.61 -6.17
C PHE A 232 14.92 -5.69 -5.73
N GLU A 233 14.67 -4.38 -5.64
CA GLU A 233 15.66 -3.43 -5.14
C GLU A 233 16.05 -3.73 -3.68
N GLN A 234 15.08 -4.01 -2.80
CA GLN A 234 15.33 -4.38 -1.40
C GLN A 234 16.14 -5.67 -1.26
N MET A 235 16.01 -6.63 -2.18
CA MET A 235 16.83 -7.85 -2.20
C MET A 235 18.26 -7.59 -2.69
N ASP A 236 18.45 -6.68 -3.67
CA ASP A 236 19.80 -6.25 -4.09
C ASP A 236 20.51 -5.45 -2.98
N MET A 237 19.79 -4.52 -2.34
CA MET A 237 20.30 -3.74 -1.20
C MET A 237 20.68 -4.65 -0.03
N GLU A 238 19.82 -5.59 0.36
CA GLU A 238 20.10 -6.50 1.48
C GLU A 238 21.30 -7.41 1.21
N ARG A 239 21.49 -7.90 -0.03
CA ARG A 239 22.70 -8.63 -0.42
C ARG A 239 23.95 -7.77 -0.17
N LEU A 240 23.95 -6.52 -0.64
CA LEU A 240 25.10 -5.63 -0.49
C LEU A 240 25.33 -5.24 0.98
N ILE A 241 24.27 -4.99 1.77
CA ILE A 241 24.38 -4.72 3.21
C ILE A 241 25.03 -5.89 3.95
N ARG A 242 24.76 -7.15 3.57
CA ARG A 242 25.45 -8.32 4.14
C ARG A 242 26.92 -8.40 3.75
N GLU A 243 27.25 -8.02 2.52
CA GLU A 243 28.60 -8.13 1.98
C GLU A 243 29.56 -7.02 2.48
N VAL A 244 29.10 -5.76 2.55
CA VAL A 244 29.93 -4.61 2.96
C VAL A 244 29.61 -4.03 4.34
N GLY A 245 28.44 -4.35 4.91
CA GLY A 245 27.87 -3.62 6.03
C GLY A 245 28.72 -3.60 7.29
N HIS A 246 29.45 -4.69 7.59
CA HIS A 246 30.34 -4.75 8.75
C HIS A 246 31.44 -3.67 8.69
N ALA A 247 32.27 -3.68 7.64
CA ALA A 247 33.36 -2.72 7.45
C ALA A 247 32.87 -1.27 7.24
N VAL A 248 31.64 -1.10 6.72
CA VAL A 248 31.00 0.21 6.58
C VAL A 248 30.57 0.75 7.94
N ALA A 249 29.94 -0.06 8.78
CA ALA A 249 29.40 0.38 10.06
C ALA A 249 30.45 0.44 11.19
N GLU A 250 31.54 -0.32 11.09
CA GLU A 250 32.74 -0.14 11.94
C GLU A 250 33.26 1.30 11.83
N ARG A 251 33.41 1.84 10.61
CA ARG A 251 33.83 3.23 10.37
C ARG A 251 32.86 4.25 10.94
N VAL A 252 31.56 4.01 10.81
CA VAL A 252 30.52 4.86 11.42
C VAL A 252 30.63 4.85 12.95
N ALA A 253 30.90 3.68 13.57
CA ALA A 253 31.07 3.56 15.02
C ALA A 253 32.37 4.23 15.53
N VAL A 254 33.44 4.24 14.73
CA VAL A 254 34.68 4.98 15.00
C VAL A 254 34.48 6.51 14.94
N GLY A 255 33.45 6.98 14.22
CA GLY A 255 32.96 8.37 14.31
C GLY A 255 33.88 9.47 13.76
N GLN A 256 34.95 9.09 13.05
CA GLN A 256 35.92 10.04 12.45
C GLN A 256 35.45 10.62 11.11
N GLU A 257 34.45 10.01 10.48
CA GLU A 257 33.98 10.32 9.13
C GLU A 257 32.44 10.50 9.13
N SER A 258 31.91 11.29 8.20
CA SER A 258 30.45 11.40 8.07
C SER A 258 29.86 10.21 7.32
N VAL A 259 28.59 9.89 7.61
CA VAL A 259 27.82 8.86 6.88
C VAL A 259 27.78 9.13 5.38
N ASP A 260 27.74 10.41 4.96
CA ASP A 260 27.76 10.80 3.55
C ASP A 260 29.14 10.63 2.90
N ASP A 261 30.24 10.75 3.65
CA ASP A 261 31.60 10.55 3.12
C ASP A 261 31.93 9.05 2.98
N ILE A 262 31.56 8.24 3.98
CA ILE A 262 31.62 6.77 3.91
C ILE A 262 30.75 6.27 2.74
N ALA A 263 29.56 6.86 2.51
CA ALA A 263 28.70 6.54 1.39
C ALA A 263 29.30 6.90 0.01
N LYS A 264 30.11 7.97 -0.09
CA LYS A 264 30.81 8.33 -1.35
C LYS A 264 31.87 7.29 -1.69
N GLU A 265 32.73 6.96 -0.72
CA GLU A 265 33.78 5.95 -0.94
C GLU A 265 33.18 4.55 -1.21
N LEU A 266 32.07 4.20 -0.53
CA LEU A 266 31.34 2.98 -0.82
C LEU A 266 30.76 2.99 -2.24
N HIS A 267 30.16 4.11 -2.68
CA HIS A 267 29.65 4.27 -4.04
C HIS A 267 30.76 4.07 -5.09
N GLU A 268 31.91 4.72 -4.91
CA GLU A 268 33.08 4.56 -5.78
C GLU A 268 33.58 3.11 -5.82
N LYS A 269 33.68 2.44 -4.66
CA LYS A 269 34.08 1.02 -4.58
C LYS A 269 33.10 0.08 -5.28
N LEU A 270 31.79 0.30 -5.15
CA LEU A 270 30.78 -0.53 -5.81
C LEU A 270 30.70 -0.26 -7.32
N LEU A 271 30.94 0.99 -7.77
CA LEU A 271 31.11 1.31 -9.19
C LEU A 271 32.36 0.63 -9.79
N LEU A 272 33.50 0.64 -9.09
CA LEU A 272 34.72 -0.05 -9.53
C LEU A 272 34.56 -1.58 -9.60
N ARG A 273 33.62 -2.15 -8.84
CA ARG A 273 33.20 -3.56 -8.92
C ARG A 273 32.20 -3.86 -10.05
N ASN A 274 31.73 -2.85 -10.77
CA ASN A 274 30.59 -2.93 -11.71
C ASN A 274 29.29 -3.46 -11.06
N GLU A 275 29.04 -3.17 -9.78
CA GLU A 275 27.78 -3.57 -9.15
C GLU A 275 26.59 -2.82 -9.77
N SER A 276 25.65 -3.60 -10.30
CA SER A 276 24.38 -3.11 -10.83
C SER A 276 23.24 -3.60 -9.94
N THR A 277 22.21 -2.78 -9.82
CA THR A 277 21.07 -3.03 -8.93
C THR A 277 19.80 -2.71 -9.69
N LYS A 278 18.71 -3.43 -9.41
CA LYS A 278 17.40 -2.97 -9.89
C LYS A 278 17.02 -1.67 -9.19
N GLN A 279 16.69 -0.65 -9.98
CA GLN A 279 16.17 0.64 -9.53
C GLN A 279 14.73 0.75 -10.02
N LEU A 280 13.80 1.00 -9.10
CA LEU A 280 12.42 1.31 -9.43
C LEU A 280 12.31 2.80 -9.80
N ILE A 281 12.22 3.09 -11.09
CA ILE A 281 12.07 4.44 -11.62
C ILE A 281 10.58 4.78 -11.69
N VAL A 282 10.09 5.45 -10.65
CA VAL A 282 8.81 6.15 -10.64
C VAL A 282 9.07 7.63 -10.94
N GLU A 283 8.24 8.28 -11.76
CA GLU A 283 8.29 9.73 -11.89
C GLU A 283 7.93 10.41 -10.55
N ASP A 284 8.88 11.17 -9.98
CA ASP A 284 8.60 12.02 -8.81
C ASP A 284 7.68 13.18 -9.23
N ILE A 285 6.43 13.09 -8.77
CA ILE A 285 5.39 14.10 -9.02
C ILE A 285 5.50 15.29 -8.05
N TYR A 286 6.41 15.26 -7.08
CA TYR A 286 6.55 16.26 -6.03
C TYR A 286 7.58 17.34 -6.36
N ARG A 287 7.31 18.55 -5.90
CA ARG A 287 8.19 19.72 -6.03
C ARG A 287 9.25 19.71 -4.92
N ASP A 288 10.53 19.60 -5.26
CA ASP A 288 11.60 19.93 -4.32
C ASP A 288 11.44 21.39 -3.85
N SER A 289 11.56 21.60 -2.55
CA SER A 289 11.49 22.93 -1.94
C SER A 289 12.36 22.98 -0.67
N PRO A 290 12.99 24.13 -0.36
CA PRO A 290 13.81 24.27 0.85
C PRO A 290 13.05 23.92 2.13
N GLU A 291 11.74 24.21 2.18
CA GLU A 291 10.85 23.89 3.30
C GLU A 291 10.62 22.38 3.43
N ALA A 292 10.40 21.66 2.33
CA ALA A 292 10.26 20.21 2.34
C ALA A 292 11.55 19.53 2.82
N ARG A 293 12.71 19.94 2.30
CA ARG A 293 14.01 19.40 2.75
C ARG A 293 14.28 19.68 4.23
N HIS A 294 14.00 20.91 4.69
CA HIS A 294 14.07 21.26 6.11
C HIS A 294 13.15 20.39 6.97
N ASN A 295 11.91 20.14 6.53
CA ASN A 295 10.97 19.29 7.26
C ASN A 295 11.47 17.84 7.35
N VAL A 296 11.96 17.26 6.24
CA VAL A 296 12.55 15.91 6.21
C VAL A 296 13.75 15.82 7.18
N GLU A 297 14.60 16.84 7.22
CA GLU A 297 15.76 16.91 8.12
C GLU A 297 15.34 16.99 9.59
N VAL A 298 14.36 17.84 9.93
CA VAL A 298 13.76 17.94 11.27
C VAL A 298 13.17 16.60 11.71
N TRP A 299 12.35 15.96 10.89
CA TRP A 299 11.76 14.65 11.20
C TRP A 299 12.81 13.54 11.35
N SER A 300 13.86 13.55 10.52
CA SER A 300 14.92 12.53 10.56
C SER A 300 15.73 12.61 11.87
N ASN A 301 16.00 13.82 12.35
CA ASN A 301 16.90 14.08 13.48
C ASN A 301 16.19 14.23 14.84
N ALA A 302 14.90 14.59 14.88
CA ALA A 302 14.15 14.77 16.12
C ALA A 302 13.87 13.43 16.85
N PHE A 303 14.03 13.41 18.18
CA PHE A 303 13.86 12.20 19.00
C PHE A 303 12.44 11.61 18.91
N ASP A 304 11.42 12.47 18.94
CA ASP A 304 9.99 12.15 18.83
C ASP A 304 9.26 13.24 18.03
N ILE A 305 7.98 13.00 17.70
CA ILE A 305 7.17 13.93 16.91
C ILE A 305 6.90 15.26 17.64
N GLN A 306 6.93 15.30 18.97
CA GLN A 306 6.67 16.51 19.76
C GLN A 306 7.87 17.46 19.76
N ALA A 307 9.09 16.92 19.72
CA ALA A 307 10.33 17.69 19.50
C ALA A 307 10.43 18.24 18.07
N ALA A 308 9.94 17.48 17.08
CA ALA A 308 9.94 17.90 15.68
C ALA A 308 8.93 19.05 15.40
N LYS A 309 7.69 18.88 15.86
CA LYS A 309 6.51 19.68 15.49
C LYS A 309 6.67 21.22 15.58
N PRO A 310 7.33 21.82 16.59
CA PRO A 310 7.57 23.27 16.65
C PRO A 310 8.53 23.82 15.59
N ASN A 311 9.35 22.95 14.97
CA ASN A 311 10.43 23.33 14.06
C ASN A 311 10.04 23.22 12.57
N LEU A 312 8.81 22.78 12.27
CA LEU A 312 8.32 22.54 10.92
C LEU A 312 7.99 23.84 10.17
N LYS A 313 8.20 23.83 8.86
CA LYS A 313 7.86 24.92 7.94
C LYS A 313 6.66 24.52 7.08
N ARG A 314 5.60 25.34 7.09
CA ARG A 314 4.45 25.14 6.20
C ARG A 314 4.83 25.48 4.76
N ILE A 315 4.68 24.51 3.86
CA ILE A 315 4.89 24.71 2.41
C ILE A 315 3.74 25.51 1.81
N ILE A 316 4.07 26.44 0.92
CA ILE A 316 3.12 27.36 0.28
C ILE A 316 2.84 26.90 -1.16
N GLY A 317 1.57 26.92 -1.55
CA GLY A 317 1.10 26.45 -2.86
C GLY A 317 1.01 24.93 -2.95
N SER A 318 0.98 24.41 -4.18
CA SER A 318 0.89 22.95 -4.40
C SER A 318 2.19 22.24 -4.04
N ARG A 319 2.08 21.00 -3.55
CA ARG A 319 3.21 20.08 -3.36
C ARG A 319 3.69 19.43 -4.66
N PHE A 320 2.86 19.44 -5.71
CA PHE A 320 3.16 18.77 -6.97
C PHE A 320 4.04 19.61 -7.91
N THR A 321 4.73 18.95 -8.84
CA THR A 321 5.42 19.61 -9.96
C THR A 321 4.44 20.23 -10.95
N ASP A 322 4.85 21.32 -11.60
CA ASP A 322 4.06 21.97 -12.64
C ASP A 322 3.76 21.01 -13.82
N LYS A 323 4.71 20.11 -14.14
CA LYS A 323 4.52 19.07 -15.16
C LYS A 323 3.33 18.16 -14.82
N TYR A 324 3.29 17.63 -13.61
CA TYR A 324 2.19 16.76 -13.17
C TYR A 324 0.86 17.51 -13.09
N LEU A 325 0.86 18.75 -12.59
CA LEU A 325 -0.33 19.61 -12.55
C LEU A 325 -0.89 19.89 -13.94
N GLN A 326 -0.04 20.33 -14.88
CA GLN A 326 -0.41 20.56 -16.29
C GLN A 326 -0.98 19.28 -16.91
N SER A 327 -0.32 18.15 -16.70
CA SER A 327 -0.77 16.86 -17.23
C SER A 327 -2.14 16.43 -16.68
N ARG A 328 -2.40 16.65 -15.37
CA ARG A 328 -3.73 16.46 -14.75
C ARG A 328 -4.79 17.40 -15.33
N TYR A 329 -4.48 18.68 -15.53
CA TYR A 329 -5.38 19.64 -16.16
C TYR A 329 -5.70 19.26 -17.62
N SER A 330 -4.70 18.84 -18.41
CA SER A 330 -4.91 18.37 -19.77
C SER A 330 -5.80 17.13 -19.84
N ALA A 331 -5.58 16.15 -18.96
CA ALA A 331 -6.45 14.97 -18.85
C ALA A 331 -7.91 15.37 -18.55
N ALA A 332 -8.14 16.21 -17.53
CA ALA A 332 -9.47 16.70 -17.19
C ALA A 332 -10.15 17.48 -18.34
N SER A 333 -9.41 18.36 -19.02
CA SER A 333 -9.94 19.12 -20.18
C SER A 333 -10.30 18.23 -21.37
N THR A 334 -9.61 17.10 -21.54
CA THR A 334 -9.89 16.12 -22.61
C THR A 334 -11.21 15.40 -22.34
N THR A 335 -11.46 14.98 -21.10
CA THR A 335 -12.74 14.40 -20.66
C THR A 335 -13.90 15.39 -20.72
N ALA A 336 -13.66 16.66 -20.39
CA ALA A 336 -14.66 17.74 -20.56
C ALA A 336 -14.97 18.01 -22.06
N SER A 337 -13.99 17.84 -22.94
CA SER A 337 -14.16 18.05 -24.39
C SER A 337 -14.90 16.89 -25.06
N SER A 338 -14.68 15.64 -24.64
CA SER A 338 -15.38 14.47 -25.18
C SER A 338 -16.82 14.32 -24.67
N SER A 339 -17.16 14.92 -23.53
CA SER A 339 -18.54 15.05 -23.03
C SER A 339 -19.32 16.24 -23.65
N ALA A 340 -18.66 17.13 -24.41
CA ALA A 340 -19.26 18.30 -25.04
C ALA A 340 -20.00 18.00 -26.38
N ALA A 341 -20.58 16.81 -26.52
CA ALA A 341 -21.43 16.43 -27.66
C ALA A 341 -22.78 17.18 -27.62
N ARG A 342 -22.76 18.49 -27.94
CA ARG A 342 -23.94 19.36 -27.91
C ARG A 342 -25.03 18.88 -28.88
N ILE A 343 -26.08 18.27 -28.33
CA ILE A 343 -27.33 18.01 -29.03
C ILE A 343 -27.99 19.37 -29.29
N TYR A 344 -27.81 19.92 -30.49
CA TYR A 344 -28.61 21.05 -30.97
C TYR A 344 -30.07 20.60 -31.14
N PRO A 345 -31.06 21.31 -30.56
CA PRO A 345 -32.46 21.04 -30.85
C PRO A 345 -32.75 21.27 -32.34
N LEU A 346 -33.33 20.28 -33.01
CA LEU A 346 -33.79 20.43 -34.39
C LEU A 346 -34.93 21.47 -34.46
N PRO A 347 -34.89 22.44 -35.41
CA PRO A 347 -36.01 23.36 -35.60
C PRO A 347 -37.29 22.63 -36.02
N LEU A 348 -38.43 23.00 -35.44
CA LEU A 348 -39.73 22.44 -35.85
C LEU A 348 -40.09 22.84 -37.30
N PRO A 349 -40.75 21.96 -38.07
CA PRO A 349 -41.05 22.21 -39.47
C PRO A 349 -42.14 23.28 -39.66
N SER A 350 -41.84 24.29 -40.49
CA SER A 350 -42.79 25.36 -40.84
C SER A 350 -43.81 24.93 -41.91
N ARG A 351 -44.99 25.55 -41.88
CA ARG A 351 -46.17 25.14 -42.66
C ARG A 351 -46.12 25.66 -44.10
N LYS A 352 -46.44 24.79 -45.07
CA LYS A 352 -46.41 24.98 -46.54
C LYS A 352 -46.91 26.35 -47.05
N LYS A 353 -46.27 26.86 -48.12
CA LYS A 353 -46.95 27.60 -49.21
C LYS A 353 -46.33 27.33 -50.60
N VAL A 354 -47.14 27.55 -51.62
CA VAL A 354 -47.02 27.14 -53.04
C VAL A 354 -45.92 27.88 -53.82
N GLY A 355 -45.27 27.23 -54.81
CA GLY A 355 -44.36 27.90 -55.77
C GLY A 355 -43.79 27.01 -56.89
N THR A 356 -44.39 27.08 -58.07
CA THR A 356 -43.92 26.69 -59.44
C THR A 356 -42.45 26.29 -59.72
N GLY A 357 -42.25 25.23 -60.54
CA GLY A 357 -41.51 25.39 -61.82
C GLY A 357 -40.19 24.64 -62.10
N SER A 358 -40.29 23.53 -62.86
CA SER A 358 -39.40 23.16 -64.01
C SER A 358 -38.01 22.47 -63.85
N THR A 359 -37.82 21.46 -64.73
CA THR A 359 -36.58 20.99 -65.43
C THR A 359 -35.39 20.25 -64.73
N ARG A 360 -35.40 18.91 -64.87
CA ARG A 360 -34.48 18.08 -65.73
C ARG A 360 -33.10 17.55 -65.19
N ARG A 361 -32.98 16.20 -65.22
CA ARG A 361 -31.83 15.34 -65.69
C ARG A 361 -30.76 14.74 -64.73
N ARG A 362 -30.97 13.43 -64.43
CA ARG A 362 -30.04 12.24 -64.50
C ARG A 362 -28.74 12.13 -63.66
N THR A 363 -28.37 10.83 -63.43
CA THR A 363 -27.07 10.23 -62.97
C THR A 363 -26.63 10.51 -61.53
N SER A 364 -25.96 9.60 -60.78
CA SER A 364 -25.74 8.12 -60.87
C SER A 364 -25.11 7.60 -59.55
N THR A 365 -24.75 6.31 -59.47
CA THR A 365 -23.66 5.73 -58.61
C THR A 365 -23.74 5.98 -57.08
N SER A 366 -24.21 5.02 -56.27
CA SER A 366 -23.55 3.79 -55.77
C SER A 366 -22.74 3.98 -54.47
N SER A 367 -23.14 3.27 -53.42
CA SER A 367 -22.55 3.32 -52.06
C SER A 367 -21.21 2.59 -51.94
N PRO A 368 -20.33 3.04 -51.02
CA PRO A 368 -19.37 2.18 -50.34
C PRO A 368 -19.61 2.15 -48.82
N SER A 369 -19.60 0.95 -48.22
CA SER A 369 -19.42 0.80 -46.76
C SER A 369 -17.94 0.99 -46.41
N ARG A 370 -17.64 1.59 -45.25
CA ARG A 370 -16.27 1.76 -44.76
C ARG A 370 -15.97 0.74 -43.67
N GLN A 371 -14.87 0.00 -43.83
CA GLN A 371 -14.42 -1.00 -42.86
C GLN A 371 -13.83 -0.36 -41.60
N VAL A 372 -13.92 -1.08 -40.48
CA VAL A 372 -13.14 -0.83 -39.27
C VAL A 372 -11.92 -1.74 -39.31
N ILE A 373 -10.73 -1.21 -39.02
CA ILE A 373 -9.48 -1.96 -38.86
C ILE A 373 -8.84 -1.52 -37.55
N SER A 374 -8.59 -2.47 -36.66
CA SER A 374 -7.67 -2.34 -35.52
C SER A 374 -7.33 -3.72 -34.94
N ASP A 375 -6.56 -4.52 -35.69
CA ASP A 375 -5.92 -5.71 -35.11
C ASP A 375 -4.91 -5.28 -34.05
N PHE A 376 -4.97 -5.87 -32.85
CA PHE A 376 -3.96 -5.68 -31.82
C PHE A 376 -3.22 -7.00 -31.58
N LYS A 377 -1.94 -7.06 -31.98
CA LYS A 377 -1.13 -8.27 -31.82
C LYS A 377 -0.57 -8.37 -30.40
N VAL A 378 -1.00 -9.40 -29.69
CA VAL A 378 -0.31 -9.90 -28.49
C VAL A 378 1.03 -10.53 -28.93
N PHE A 379 2.13 -10.14 -28.29
CA PHE A 379 3.43 -10.78 -28.47
C PHE A 379 3.73 -11.70 -27.28
N SER A 380 3.66 -13.01 -27.51
CA SER A 380 4.19 -14.01 -26.58
C SER A 380 5.67 -14.26 -26.84
N THR A 381 6.42 -14.42 -25.74
CA THR A 381 7.58 -15.32 -25.57
C THR A 381 8.47 -15.62 -26.79
N ASN A 382 9.72 -15.13 -26.77
CA ASN A 382 10.78 -15.60 -27.66
C ASN A 382 12.01 -16.00 -26.84
N THR A 383 12.15 -17.30 -26.55
CA THR A 383 13.39 -17.89 -26.01
C THR A 383 14.30 -18.33 -27.16
N PRO A 384 15.61 -17.99 -27.13
CA PRO A 384 16.53 -18.35 -28.21
C PRO A 384 16.87 -19.85 -28.18
N LYS A 385 16.97 -20.46 -29.36
CA LYS A 385 17.48 -21.84 -29.54
C LYS A 385 18.96 -21.83 -29.89
N THR A 386 19.70 -22.81 -29.37
CA THR A 386 21.04 -23.18 -29.86
C THR A 386 20.99 -24.60 -30.44
N PHE A 387 21.80 -24.88 -31.46
CA PHE A 387 21.84 -26.16 -32.19
C PHE A 387 22.74 -27.20 -31.52
N SER A 388 22.29 -28.46 -31.51
CA SER A 388 23.07 -29.61 -31.99
C SER A 388 22.13 -30.78 -32.31
N ASP A 389 22.49 -31.59 -33.30
CA ASP A 389 21.68 -32.68 -33.87
C ASP A 389 22.22 -34.06 -33.49
N HIS A 390 21.36 -35.09 -33.43
CA HIS A 390 21.57 -36.44 -34.00
C HIS A 390 20.45 -37.45 -33.68
N SER A 391 20.41 -38.54 -34.46
CA SER A 391 19.22 -39.40 -34.65
C SER A 391 19.20 -40.72 -33.85
N ARG A 392 17.99 -41.28 -33.61
CA ARG A 392 17.56 -42.61 -34.15
C ARG A 392 16.13 -43.11 -33.76
N SER A 393 15.42 -43.64 -34.77
CA SER A 393 14.45 -44.76 -34.79
C SER A 393 13.36 -44.97 -33.69
N SER A 394 12.13 -44.55 -34.01
CA SER A 394 10.87 -45.36 -34.09
C SER A 394 10.60 -46.61 -33.22
N THR A 395 9.41 -46.67 -32.56
CA THR A 395 8.37 -47.74 -32.72
C THR A 395 7.08 -47.44 -31.91
N SER A 396 5.91 -47.96 -32.38
CA SER A 396 4.54 -47.80 -31.79
C SER A 396 3.57 -48.87 -32.35
N PRO A 397 2.33 -49.11 -31.81
CA PRO A 397 1.75 -48.86 -30.47
C PRO A 397 1.44 -50.19 -29.70
N PRO A 398 0.23 -50.87 -29.60
CA PRO A 398 -1.19 -50.58 -29.92
C PRO A 398 -2.28 -50.92 -28.84
N SER A 399 -2.99 -49.90 -28.32
CA SER A 399 -4.47 -49.81 -28.12
C SER A 399 -5.35 -50.74 -27.21
N LYS A 400 -6.15 -50.07 -26.33
CA LYS A 400 -7.61 -50.27 -26.00
C LYS A 400 -8.04 -51.47 -25.05
N PRO A 401 -9.32 -51.56 -24.56
CA PRO A 401 -10.11 -50.62 -23.71
C PRO A 401 -10.99 -51.35 -22.59
N PHE A 402 -12.19 -50.84 -22.23
CA PHE A 402 -13.26 -51.35 -21.29
C PHE A 402 -13.10 -51.03 -19.77
N HIS A 403 -14.15 -50.84 -18.92
CA HIS A 403 -15.55 -50.34 -19.09
C HIS A 403 -16.17 -49.91 -17.72
N SER A 404 -17.51 -49.80 -17.64
CA SER A 404 -18.36 -49.13 -16.61
C SER A 404 -18.90 -50.00 -15.44
N SER A 405 -19.39 -49.31 -14.39
CA SER A 405 -20.14 -49.73 -13.17
C SER A 405 -21.53 -50.39 -13.45
N PRO A 406 -22.43 -50.68 -12.46
CA PRO A 406 -22.36 -50.61 -10.97
C PRO A 406 -22.96 -51.85 -10.22
N LEU A 407 -23.14 -51.79 -8.88
CA LEU A 407 -24.12 -52.63 -8.14
C LEU A 407 -24.59 -51.96 -6.81
N LYS A 408 -25.67 -52.48 -6.20
CA LYS A 408 -26.47 -51.83 -5.13
C LYS A 408 -27.33 -52.83 -4.34
N ASP A 409 -27.31 -52.79 -3.00
CA ASP A 409 -28.35 -53.28 -2.05
C ASP A 409 -27.84 -53.15 -0.58
N ARG A 410 -28.59 -53.45 0.50
CA ARG A 410 -29.85 -52.84 1.01
C ARG A 410 -30.14 -53.29 2.46
N ASN A 411 -30.67 -52.38 3.29
CA ASN A 411 -31.78 -52.61 4.26
C ASN A 411 -31.56 -53.34 5.62
N SER A 412 -31.53 -52.56 6.73
CA SER A 412 -32.18 -52.83 8.05
C SER A 412 -32.01 -51.55 8.92
N SER A 413 -33.06 -50.81 9.34
CA SER A 413 -34.08 -51.05 10.40
C SER A 413 -33.51 -51.05 11.84
N SER A 414 -34.09 -50.37 12.85
CA SER A 414 -35.14 -49.33 12.94
C SER A 414 -35.18 -48.79 14.40
N TRP A 415 -36.04 -47.78 14.68
CA TRP A 415 -36.37 -47.10 15.96
C TRP A 415 -35.59 -45.81 16.27
N ALA A 416 -36.13 -44.83 17.02
CA ALA A 416 -37.49 -44.25 17.15
C ALA A 416 -37.45 -43.15 18.23
N GLY A 417 -38.06 -41.99 17.99
CA GLY A 417 -38.18 -40.91 19.00
C GLY A 417 -38.14 -39.51 18.37
N GLY A 418 -39.02 -38.60 18.80
CA GLY A 418 -39.13 -37.23 18.29
C GLY A 418 -40.19 -36.39 19.04
N GLY A 419 -40.30 -35.11 18.68
CA GLY A 419 -41.05 -34.06 19.42
C GLY A 419 -40.08 -33.05 20.04
N LEU A 420 -40.01 -31.73 19.74
CA LEU A 420 -40.86 -30.73 19.03
C LEU A 420 -41.82 -29.94 19.97
N SER A 421 -41.84 -28.60 19.81
CA SER A 421 -42.63 -27.55 20.53
C SER A 421 -42.28 -27.28 22.01
N SER A 422 -42.48 -26.07 22.60
CA SER A 422 -42.63 -24.68 22.07
C SER A 422 -42.61 -23.66 23.24
N ASP A 423 -42.36 -22.39 22.92
CA ASP A 423 -42.77 -21.09 23.54
C ASP A 423 -43.23 -20.97 25.02
N SER A 424 -42.71 -19.92 25.68
CA SER A 424 -43.43 -19.09 26.69
C SER A 424 -42.85 -17.66 26.72
N GLU A 425 -43.69 -16.65 26.87
CA GLU A 425 -43.34 -15.23 27.16
C GLU A 425 -43.88 -14.81 28.54
N ALA A 426 -43.58 -13.56 28.96
CA ALA A 426 -44.21 -12.79 30.04
C ALA A 426 -44.01 -13.29 31.50
N ASP A 427 -44.09 -12.45 32.53
CA ASP A 427 -43.88 -10.99 32.69
C ASP A 427 -43.68 -10.73 34.21
N ASP A 428 -43.24 -9.53 34.61
CA ASP A 428 -43.84 -8.75 35.72
C ASP A 428 -43.06 -7.44 35.98
N GLU A 429 -43.79 -6.38 36.36
CA GLU A 429 -43.27 -5.06 36.75
C GLU A 429 -43.15 -4.97 38.29
N ASP A 430 -42.38 -4.01 38.82
CA ASP A 430 -42.82 -3.31 40.04
C ASP A 430 -42.19 -1.91 40.20
N ASP A 431 -42.82 -1.10 41.04
CA ASP A 431 -42.78 0.37 41.05
C ASP A 431 -41.57 1.00 41.78
N HIS A 432 -41.26 2.27 41.46
CA HIS A 432 -41.12 3.33 42.47
C HIS A 432 -40.87 4.73 41.87
N HIS A 433 -41.95 5.48 41.65
CA HIS A 433 -41.89 6.95 41.59
C HIS A 433 -41.81 7.60 42.99
N HIS A 434 -41.09 8.71 43.12
CA HIS A 434 -41.31 9.70 44.18
C HIS A 434 -41.19 11.13 43.65
N HIS A 435 -42.07 12.03 44.10
CA HIS A 435 -42.24 13.37 43.53
C HIS A 435 -42.46 14.42 44.63
N LEU A 436 -41.52 15.38 44.73
CA LEU A 436 -41.61 16.70 45.37
C LEU A 436 -40.59 17.57 44.61
N ASP A 437 -40.89 18.62 43.82
CA ASP A 437 -41.84 19.73 43.95
C ASP A 437 -41.40 20.81 44.95
N GLN A 438 -40.84 21.94 44.46
CA GLN A 438 -41.53 23.25 44.43
C GLN A 438 -40.71 24.44 43.86
N LEU A 439 -41.33 25.10 42.87
CA LEU A 439 -41.51 26.57 42.70
C LEU A 439 -40.42 27.57 42.23
N ASN A 440 -40.91 28.49 41.37
CA ASN A 440 -40.57 29.92 41.17
C ASN A 440 -39.26 30.32 40.45
N LEU A 441 -39.19 31.34 39.57
CA LEU A 441 -40.14 32.20 38.80
C LEU A 441 -39.37 32.59 37.50
N GLN A 442 -39.87 32.50 36.26
CA GLN A 442 -41.07 33.04 35.59
C GLN A 442 -40.97 34.51 35.10
N ALA A 443 -40.58 34.68 33.83
CA ALA A 443 -40.92 35.81 32.94
C ALA A 443 -40.64 35.41 31.46
N ASN A 444 -41.63 34.94 30.68
CA ASN A 444 -42.48 35.73 29.78
C ASN A 444 -41.71 36.73 28.88
N LYS A 445 -41.56 36.50 27.56
CA LYS A 445 -42.56 36.55 26.44
C LYS A 445 -42.61 37.95 25.78
N PRO A 446 -43.10 38.10 24.52
CA PRO A 446 -43.84 37.14 23.68
C PRO A 446 -43.15 36.76 22.35
N ALA A 447 -43.84 35.94 21.56
CA ALA A 447 -43.58 35.69 20.14
C ALA A 447 -44.80 36.15 19.33
N ASP A 448 -44.62 36.33 18.01
CA ASP A 448 -45.72 36.45 17.05
C ASP A 448 -45.71 35.25 16.09
N ASP A 449 -46.87 34.64 15.90
CA ASP A 449 -47.13 33.55 14.94
C ASP A 449 -47.52 34.11 13.57
N LEU A 450 -47.24 33.36 12.48
CA LEU A 450 -48.25 33.09 11.44
C LEU A 450 -47.82 32.03 10.37
N ARG A 451 -48.28 30.80 10.60
CA ARG A 451 -48.84 29.85 9.60
C ARG A 451 -48.12 29.59 8.26
N SER A 452 -47.42 28.46 8.26
CA SER A 452 -47.66 27.28 7.40
C SER A 452 -47.72 27.39 5.87
N SER A 453 -46.89 26.55 5.21
CA SER A 453 -47.34 25.74 4.08
C SER A 453 -46.54 24.42 4.02
N LYS A 454 -47.12 23.35 3.44
CA LYS A 454 -46.43 22.07 3.23
C LYS A 454 -45.61 22.13 1.95
N GLN A 455 -44.37 21.68 1.98
CA GLN A 455 -43.67 21.21 0.78
C GLN A 455 -42.74 20.03 1.11
N GLN A 456 -42.46 19.20 0.11
CA GLN A 456 -41.83 17.88 0.27
C GLN A 456 -40.31 17.97 0.12
N ASN A 457 -39.57 17.14 0.84
CA ASN A 457 -38.12 17.01 0.69
C ASN A 457 -37.77 16.54 -0.75
N PRO A 458 -36.93 17.28 -1.50
CA PRO A 458 -36.23 16.71 -2.63
C PRO A 458 -35.03 15.90 -2.11
N SER A 459 -35.05 14.59 -2.35
CA SER A 459 -33.89 13.73 -2.10
C SER A 459 -32.74 14.12 -3.03
N HIS A 460 -31.63 14.62 -2.49
CA HIS A 460 -30.40 14.77 -3.27
C HIS A 460 -29.86 13.38 -3.66
N PRO A 461 -29.59 13.10 -4.95
CA PRO A 461 -28.85 11.91 -5.34
C PRO A 461 -27.39 12.05 -4.88
N PRO A 462 -26.68 10.94 -4.60
CA PRO A 462 -25.25 11.00 -4.31
C PRO A 462 -24.50 11.53 -5.54
N THR A 463 -23.70 12.58 -5.35
CA THR A 463 -22.76 13.05 -6.38
C THR A 463 -21.69 12.00 -6.57
N SER A 464 -21.78 11.23 -7.65
CA SER A 464 -20.71 10.35 -8.07
C SER A 464 -19.49 11.19 -8.43
N ASN A 465 -18.43 11.10 -7.63
CA ASN A 465 -17.13 11.66 -7.97
C ASN A 465 -16.67 11.01 -9.27
N GLN A 466 -16.74 11.77 -10.38
CA GLN A 466 -16.12 11.37 -11.63
C GLN A 466 -14.61 11.40 -11.41
N SER A 467 -14.02 10.23 -11.15
CA SER A 467 -12.57 10.09 -11.05
C SER A 467 -11.94 10.47 -12.39
N SER A 468 -11.45 11.71 -12.48
CA SER A 468 -10.57 12.11 -13.57
C SER A 468 -9.33 11.23 -13.49
N ASN A 469 -9.24 10.22 -14.36
CA ASN A 469 -8.08 9.33 -14.40
C ASN A 469 -6.81 10.20 -14.44
N PRO A 470 -5.92 10.08 -13.44
CA PRO A 470 -4.72 10.89 -13.41
C PRO A 470 -3.85 10.55 -14.64
N PRO A 471 -2.97 11.46 -15.05
CA PRO A 471 -2.11 11.25 -16.20
C PRO A 471 -1.26 9.98 -16.01
N PRO A 472 -0.90 9.27 -17.09
CA PRO A 472 -0.16 8.02 -17.00
C PRO A 472 1.23 8.26 -16.40
N GLN A 473 1.35 7.98 -15.10
CA GLN A 473 2.61 7.94 -14.38
C GLN A 473 3.45 6.77 -14.93
N ALA A 474 4.66 7.07 -15.41
CA ALA A 474 5.59 6.03 -15.81
C ALA A 474 6.16 5.33 -14.57
N VAL A 475 6.14 4.00 -14.61
CA VAL A 475 6.80 3.11 -13.66
C VAL A 475 7.64 2.14 -14.50
N ASP A 476 8.95 2.16 -14.29
CA ASP A 476 9.93 1.35 -15.03
C ASP A 476 10.91 0.72 -14.03
N VAL A 477 11.42 -0.48 -14.32
CA VAL A 477 12.34 -1.22 -13.43
C VAL A 477 13.59 -1.54 -14.22
N LYS A 478 14.60 -0.67 -14.09
CA LYS A 478 15.87 -0.80 -14.81
C LYS A 478 16.92 -1.46 -13.94
N GLN A 479 17.87 -2.12 -14.58
CA GLN A 479 19.10 -2.58 -13.94
C GLN A 479 20.24 -1.68 -14.40
N ASP A 480 20.54 -0.70 -13.56
CA ASP A 480 21.55 0.32 -13.80
C ASP A 480 22.69 0.19 -12.75
N PRO A 481 23.87 0.83 -12.96
CA PRO A 481 24.90 0.91 -11.93
C PRO A 481 24.33 1.49 -10.62
N ILE A 482 24.80 0.99 -9.48
CA ILE A 482 24.28 1.44 -8.19
C ILE A 482 24.41 2.96 -8.01
N SER A 483 23.32 3.60 -7.59
CA SER A 483 23.28 5.05 -7.39
C SER A 483 23.91 5.47 -6.05
N PHE A 484 24.39 6.72 -5.96
CA PHE A 484 24.85 7.29 -4.69
C PHE A 484 23.76 7.26 -3.59
N ALA A 485 22.48 7.44 -3.96
CA ALA A 485 21.36 7.35 -3.02
C ALA A 485 21.20 5.93 -2.43
N GLN A 486 21.43 4.89 -3.23
CA GLN A 486 21.45 3.50 -2.78
C GLN A 486 22.69 3.20 -1.92
N ALA A 487 23.88 3.68 -2.30
CA ALA A 487 25.09 3.55 -1.49
C ALA A 487 24.93 4.23 -0.11
N ARG A 488 24.27 5.40 -0.05
CA ARG A 488 23.91 6.05 1.23
C ARG A 488 22.92 5.19 2.03
N ARG A 489 21.87 4.63 1.41
CA ARG A 489 20.92 3.72 2.07
C ARG A 489 21.59 2.45 2.62
N ILE A 490 22.55 1.86 1.90
CA ILE A 490 23.36 0.73 2.41
C ILE A 490 24.14 1.19 3.66
N THR A 491 24.78 2.35 3.60
CA THR A 491 25.57 2.93 4.71
C THR A 491 24.70 3.21 5.94
N THR A 492 23.54 3.84 5.76
CA THR A 492 22.57 4.10 6.83
C THR A 492 22.00 2.81 7.43
N SER A 493 21.66 1.82 6.60
CA SER A 493 21.13 0.53 7.07
C SER A 493 22.18 -0.26 7.86
N ALA A 494 23.44 -0.25 7.41
CA ALA A 494 24.56 -0.86 8.12
C ALA A 494 24.78 -0.20 9.48
N ALA A 495 24.82 1.14 9.54
CA ALA A 495 24.97 1.90 10.78
C ALA A 495 23.90 1.56 11.82
N TRP A 496 22.61 1.54 11.42
CA TRP A 496 21.51 1.20 12.34
C TRP A 496 21.61 -0.22 12.92
N ARG A 497 22.20 -1.18 12.19
CA ARG A 497 22.35 -2.56 12.63
C ARG A 497 23.49 -2.76 13.65
N ILE A 498 24.52 -1.91 13.65
CA ILE A 498 25.61 -1.95 14.65
C ILE A 498 25.30 -1.17 15.94
N ILE A 499 24.32 -0.25 15.95
CA ILE A 499 23.85 0.47 17.18
C ILE A 499 23.08 -0.49 18.15
N ARG A 500 23.36 -1.80 18.08
CA ARG A 500 22.75 -2.88 18.87
C ARG A 500 23.76 -3.93 19.37
N THR A 501 25.06 -3.66 19.22
CA THR A 501 26.18 -4.38 19.85
C THR A 501 26.92 -3.44 20.79
#